data_AF-A0A4W3ID06-F1
#
_entry.id   AF-A0A4W3ID06-F1
#
_cell.length_a   1.000
_cell.length_b   1.000
_cell.length_c   1.000
_cell.angle_alpha   90.00
_cell.angle_beta   90.00
_cell.angle_gamma   90.00
#
_symmetry.space_group_name_H-M   'P 1'
#
loop_
_entity.id
_entity.type
_entity.pdbx_description
1 polymer ?
#
loop_
_entity_poly.entity_id
_entity_poly.type
_entity_poly.pdbx_seq_one_letter_code
_entity_poly.pdbx_strand_id
1 'polypeptide(L)'
;MLGRDLHITCICTASVLVSLSFYSLFVRSVEGKGVGWVGVGVGLRLGAGEQRERERHTHTHQHTDCPLESMLLRSALKLTKNLSWMMGASKSKPKLSYPFLEDVATISAVKDSKVLFILRGLPGSDKSTIANNILKKYESLSVVLSAESHQISPFESSTEGSDERYAKLDEEIQRELKAEKGVVVVDDTHHTRKRLNYLFDSAKEFCYTVVIVQANNECGNQCSALASKNHPKASKDQLEAMKDHLELPLIPYYFGWFLTRVSAKQLDQTGEHFLEQLAERREFLEEFVKYIDSDAKENFNLQDYFQKKPSMLHCTTKFCNFGQEPNCETYIKTKDIEEQLSKAFHLKITDLFITPRTVGARVVLTEKQLCLWPTDENESNDKEGMKLPLGSRSHITLACAPHIKAVQTGRDLLEFLQLEACKAQPSFHTPVEGGELLCYDEGRWILHLSKHIEVKSIFSGSYHNKTAN
;
A
#
# COMPACT_ATOMS: atom_id res chain seq x y z
N MET A 1 -47.88 39.53 1.61
CA MET A 1 -49.02 38.99 2.35
C MET A 1 -48.93 37.47 2.27
N LEU A 2 -48.39 36.83 3.31
CA LEU A 2 -49.13 36.08 4.36
C LEU A 2 -49.77 34.82 3.77
N GLY A 3 -49.55 33.59 4.24
CA GLY A 3 -48.82 32.99 5.38
C GLY A 3 -48.87 31.46 5.17
N ARG A 4 -47.79 30.73 5.50
CA ARG A 4 -47.75 29.71 6.58
C ARG A 4 -49.01 28.85 6.72
N ASP A 5 -48.88 27.53 6.57
CA ASP A 5 -49.01 26.64 7.73
C ASP A 5 -48.30 25.28 7.57
N LEU A 6 -47.58 24.95 8.66
CA LEU A 6 -46.88 23.73 8.96
C LEU A 6 -47.89 22.68 9.47
N HIS A 7 -47.78 21.43 9.03
CA HIS A 7 -48.31 20.30 9.79
C HIS A 7 -47.18 19.35 10.18
N ILE A 8 -46.89 19.37 11.48
CA ILE A 8 -46.01 18.47 12.21
C ILE A 8 -46.77 17.16 12.43
N THR A 9 -46.20 16.03 12.02
CA THR A 9 -46.65 14.71 12.49
C THR A 9 -45.47 14.01 13.17
N CYS A 10 -45.67 13.73 14.46
CA CYS A 10 -44.70 13.13 15.37
C CYS A 10 -44.65 11.62 15.13
N ILE A 11 -43.49 11.06 14.80
CA ILE A 11 -43.22 9.62 14.91
C ILE A 11 -42.00 9.43 15.78
N CYS A 12 -42.22 8.87 16.96
CA CYS A 12 -41.20 8.46 17.92
C CYS A 12 -40.60 7.12 17.47
N THR A 13 -39.31 7.09 17.19
CA THR A 13 -38.51 5.86 17.29
C THR A 13 -37.19 6.20 17.97
N ALA A 14 -37.00 5.63 19.16
CA ALA A 14 -35.82 5.81 20.00
C ALA A 14 -34.61 5.08 19.41
N SER A 15 -33.50 5.80 19.25
CA SER A 15 -32.18 5.24 18.98
C SER A 15 -31.34 5.36 20.25
N VAL A 16 -30.88 4.22 20.76
CA VAL A 16 -29.95 4.11 21.87
C VAL A 16 -28.55 4.49 21.38
N LEU A 17 -28.01 5.60 21.89
CA LEU A 17 -26.59 5.97 21.77
C LEU A 17 -25.97 5.92 23.17
N VAL A 18 -25.09 4.95 23.38
CA VAL A 18 -24.25 4.85 24.58
C VAL A 18 -23.08 5.81 24.41
N SER A 19 -23.09 6.89 25.18
CA SER A 19 -21.94 7.77 25.41
C SER A 19 -21.35 7.44 26.79
N LEU A 20 -20.11 6.95 26.82
CA LEU A 20 -19.35 6.76 28.05
C LEU A 20 -18.44 7.97 28.25
N SER A 21 -18.86 8.90 29.10
CA SER A 21 -18.01 9.95 29.65
C SER A 21 -17.47 9.51 31.02
N PHE A 22 -16.16 9.53 31.18
CA PHE A 22 -15.47 9.32 32.45
C PHE A 22 -15.71 10.51 33.39
N TYR A 23 -16.36 10.27 34.53
CA TYR A 23 -16.37 11.21 35.66
C TYR A 23 -15.42 10.70 36.75
N SER A 24 -14.39 11.49 37.06
CA SER A 24 -13.64 11.39 38.31
C SER A 24 -14.45 12.06 39.43
N LEU A 25 -14.77 11.31 40.47
CA LEU A 25 -15.41 11.82 41.68
C LEU A 25 -14.34 12.36 42.65
N PHE A 26 -14.39 13.66 42.95
CA PHE A 26 -13.72 14.25 44.12
C PHE A 26 -14.77 14.48 45.20
N VAL A 27 -14.56 13.94 46.40
CA VAL A 27 -15.28 14.36 47.60
C VAL A 27 -14.28 14.72 48.68
N ARG A 28 -14.39 15.96 49.16
CA ARG A 28 -13.66 16.56 50.27
C ARG A 28 -14.16 15.98 51.60
N SER A 29 -13.26 15.79 52.55
CA SER A 29 -13.57 15.95 53.97
C SER A 29 -12.50 16.79 54.64
N VAL A 30 -12.95 17.77 55.44
CA VAL A 30 -12.15 18.74 56.18
C VAL A 30 -12.24 18.36 57.63
N GLU A 31 -11.11 18.11 58.29
CA GLU A 31 -10.85 18.57 59.66
C GLU A 31 -9.37 18.37 60.05
N GLY A 32 -8.72 19.48 60.43
CA GLY A 32 -7.79 19.51 61.55
C GLY A 32 -6.36 18.97 61.38
N LYS A 33 -5.43 19.91 61.12
CA LYS A 33 -4.02 19.93 61.58
C LYS A 33 -3.02 18.97 60.90
N GLY A 34 -2.26 19.52 59.95
CA GLY A 34 -0.80 19.33 59.87
C GLY A 34 -0.23 18.35 58.83
N VAL A 35 0.56 18.95 57.92
CA VAL A 35 1.81 18.45 57.28
C VAL A 35 1.74 17.26 56.29
N GLY A 36 2.31 17.49 55.10
CA GLY A 36 3.06 16.47 54.35
C GLY A 36 2.38 15.92 53.09
N TRP A 37 3.01 16.14 51.94
CA TRP A 37 2.71 15.43 50.70
C TRP A 37 3.43 14.08 50.72
N VAL A 38 2.68 12.98 50.77
CA VAL A 38 3.20 11.63 50.54
C VAL A 38 2.74 11.18 49.16
N GLY A 39 3.67 11.17 48.21
CA GLY A 39 3.52 10.44 46.96
C GLY A 39 3.88 8.98 47.17
N VAL A 40 2.91 8.07 47.01
CA VAL A 40 3.20 6.63 46.90
C VAL A 40 3.59 6.36 45.46
N GLY A 41 4.88 6.50 45.17
CA GLY A 41 5.51 5.95 43.98
C GLY A 41 6.16 4.61 44.34
N VAL A 42 5.67 3.51 43.78
CA VAL A 42 6.41 2.24 43.77
C VAL A 42 7.34 2.28 42.57
N GLY A 43 8.52 2.86 42.78
CA GLY A 43 9.68 2.74 41.91
C GLY A 43 10.71 1.83 42.56
N LEU A 44 11.05 0.72 41.90
CA LEU A 44 12.18 -0.12 42.28
C LEU A 44 13.44 0.42 41.59
N ARG A 45 14.30 1.05 42.39
CA ARG A 45 15.71 1.38 42.08
C ARG A 45 16.57 0.24 42.58
N LEU A 46 17.50 -0.26 41.76
CA LEU A 46 18.72 -0.90 42.24
C LEU A 46 19.90 -0.08 41.73
N GLY A 47 20.66 0.46 42.68
CA GLY A 47 21.82 1.33 42.44
C GLY A 47 23.10 0.55 42.19
N ALA A 48 24.00 1.21 41.47
CA ALA A 48 25.36 0.78 41.21
C ALA A 48 26.30 1.07 42.40
N GLY A 49 27.39 0.31 42.49
CA GLY A 49 28.54 0.61 43.33
C GLY A 49 29.79 -0.09 42.77
N GLU A 50 30.75 0.70 42.28
CA GLU A 50 32.11 0.30 41.91
C GLU A 50 33.03 0.29 43.14
N GLN A 51 33.96 -0.68 43.23
CA GLN A 51 35.41 -0.39 43.40
C GLN A 51 36.31 -1.63 43.16
N ARG A 52 37.54 -1.31 42.69
CA ARG A 52 38.71 -2.14 42.28
C ARG A 52 39.24 -3.04 43.42
N GLU A 53 40.10 -4.06 43.28
CA GLU A 53 41.30 -4.29 42.44
C GLU A 53 41.83 -5.74 42.68
N ARG A 54 42.67 -6.26 41.77
CA ARG A 54 43.70 -7.33 41.86
C ARG A 54 43.40 -8.84 41.69
N GLU A 55 43.93 -9.34 40.56
CA GLU A 55 44.79 -10.52 40.30
C GLU A 55 44.70 -11.85 41.09
N ARG A 56 44.70 -12.93 40.28
CA ARG A 56 45.43 -14.22 40.35
C ARG A 56 44.69 -15.53 40.69
N HIS A 57 44.79 -16.45 39.70
CA HIS A 57 44.93 -17.91 39.72
C HIS A 57 43.79 -18.85 40.17
N THR A 58 43.29 -19.61 39.18
CA THR A 58 43.01 -21.06 39.12
C THR A 58 42.49 -21.78 40.38
N HIS A 59 41.26 -22.33 40.30
CA HIS A 59 41.02 -23.78 40.37
C HIS A 59 39.56 -24.17 40.07
N THR A 60 39.43 -25.26 39.31
CA THR A 60 38.27 -26.13 39.10
C THR A 60 37.60 -26.61 40.39
N HIS A 61 36.26 -26.64 40.44
CA HIS A 61 35.52 -27.70 41.14
C HIS A 61 34.09 -27.90 40.59
N GLN A 62 33.76 -29.19 40.43
CA GLN A 62 32.47 -29.77 40.06
C GLN A 62 31.44 -29.71 41.20
N HIS A 63 30.16 -29.57 40.87
CA HIS A 63 29.00 -29.94 41.69
C HIS A 63 27.88 -30.38 40.73
N THR A 64 27.68 -31.67 40.48
CA THR A 64 26.68 -32.57 41.10
C THR A 64 25.23 -32.09 40.97
N ASP A 65 24.56 -32.56 39.91
CA ASP A 65 23.13 -32.45 39.63
C ASP A 65 22.26 -33.28 40.60
N CYS A 66 21.14 -32.69 41.05
CA CYS A 66 20.14 -33.34 41.89
C CYS A 66 18.92 -33.82 41.04
N PRO A 67 18.48 -35.10 41.09
CA PRO A 67 17.56 -35.65 40.08
C PRO A 67 16.06 -35.33 40.26
N LEU A 68 15.65 -34.56 41.27
CA LEU A 68 14.23 -34.42 41.64
C LEU A 68 13.49 -33.24 40.97
N GLU A 69 14.19 -32.21 40.47
CA GLU A 69 13.54 -31.07 39.78
C GLU A 69 13.16 -31.38 38.32
N SER A 70 13.85 -32.32 37.66
CA SER A 70 13.58 -32.66 36.25
C SER A 70 12.29 -33.49 36.05
N MET A 71 11.80 -34.14 37.10
CA MET A 71 10.69 -35.10 37.04
C MET A 71 9.32 -34.42 37.25
N LEU A 72 9.27 -33.34 38.05
CA LEU A 72 8.07 -32.52 38.25
C LEU A 72 7.77 -31.62 37.04
N LEU A 73 8.81 -31.06 36.40
CA LEU A 73 8.67 -30.25 35.17
C LEU A 73 8.16 -31.07 33.97
N ARG A 74 8.60 -32.33 33.83
CA ARG A 74 8.13 -33.22 32.74
C ARG A 74 6.69 -33.71 32.94
N SER A 75 6.23 -33.80 34.19
CA SER A 75 4.85 -34.19 34.52
C SER A 75 3.87 -33.01 34.33
N ALA A 76 4.28 -31.79 34.69
CA ALA A 76 3.52 -30.57 34.44
C ALA A 76 3.36 -30.26 32.93
N LEU A 77 4.39 -30.52 32.11
CA LEU A 77 4.30 -30.36 30.65
C LEU A 77 3.42 -31.40 29.94
N LYS A 78 3.24 -32.58 30.54
CA LYS A 78 2.34 -33.63 29.99
C LYS A 78 0.87 -33.35 30.31
N LEU A 79 0.58 -32.79 31.49
CA LEU A 79 -0.77 -32.40 31.88
C LEU A 79 -1.30 -31.19 31.08
N THR A 80 -0.46 -30.19 30.77
CA THR A 80 -0.86 -29.03 29.95
C THR A 80 -1.08 -29.38 28.48
N LYS A 81 -0.36 -30.37 27.93
CA LYS A 81 -0.60 -30.86 26.57
C LYS A 81 -1.89 -31.69 26.43
N ASN A 82 -2.27 -32.46 27.46
CA ASN A 82 -3.47 -33.29 27.42
C ASN A 82 -4.77 -32.49 27.70
N LEU A 83 -4.70 -31.40 28.48
CA LEU A 83 -5.84 -30.48 28.67
C LEU A 83 -6.15 -29.63 27.42
N SER A 84 -5.15 -29.32 26.59
CA SER A 84 -5.32 -28.65 25.30
C SER A 84 -6.08 -29.50 24.27
N TRP A 85 -5.95 -30.84 24.35
CA TRP A 85 -6.67 -31.79 23.50
C TRP A 85 -8.12 -32.02 23.96
N MET A 86 -8.39 -31.99 25.28
CA MET A 86 -9.72 -32.28 25.83
C MET A 86 -10.68 -31.09 25.80
N MET A 87 -10.19 -29.86 25.66
CA MET A 87 -11.03 -28.69 25.39
C MET A 87 -11.17 -28.53 23.89
N GLY A 88 -12.14 -29.23 23.31
CA GLY A 88 -12.62 -29.03 21.95
C GLY A 88 -13.17 -27.61 21.77
N ALA A 89 -12.27 -26.64 21.66
CA ALA A 89 -12.59 -25.38 21.00
C ALA A 89 -12.92 -25.75 19.56
N SER A 90 -14.20 -25.60 19.20
CA SER A 90 -14.60 -25.42 17.81
C SER A 90 -13.66 -24.36 17.22
N LYS A 91 -12.60 -24.80 16.53
CA LYS A 91 -11.74 -23.92 15.74
C LYS A 91 -12.62 -23.44 14.60
N SER A 92 -13.33 -22.34 14.82
CA SER A 92 -13.93 -21.58 13.74
C SER A 92 -12.81 -21.31 12.75
N LYS A 93 -12.99 -21.72 11.49
CA LYS A 93 -12.06 -21.42 10.41
C LYS A 93 -11.66 -19.94 10.50
N PRO A 94 -10.36 -19.59 10.47
CA PRO A 94 -9.98 -18.19 10.41
C PRO A 94 -10.68 -17.59 9.21
N LYS A 95 -11.58 -16.65 9.49
CA LYS A 95 -12.35 -15.96 8.47
C LYS A 95 -11.34 -15.06 7.75
N LEU A 96 -11.05 -15.36 6.49
CA LEU A 96 -10.28 -14.45 5.65
C LEU A 96 -11.00 -13.10 5.60
N SER A 97 -10.38 -12.11 6.24
CA SER A 97 -10.83 -10.72 6.23
C SER A 97 -10.11 -10.04 5.08
N TYR A 98 -10.87 -9.70 4.04
CA TYR A 98 -10.35 -8.92 2.92
C TYR A 98 -10.79 -7.46 3.09
N PRO A 99 -9.87 -6.49 3.11
CA PRO A 99 -10.23 -5.09 3.35
C PRO A 99 -11.19 -4.55 2.28
N PHE A 100 -11.05 -4.99 1.03
CA PHE A 100 -11.97 -4.66 -0.05
C PHE A 100 -13.38 -5.30 0.07
N LEU A 101 -13.67 -6.08 1.13
CA LEU A 101 -15.03 -6.56 1.42
C LEU A 101 -15.59 -5.99 2.72
N GLU A 102 -14.72 -5.64 3.66
CA GLU A 102 -15.10 -5.31 5.05
C GLU A 102 -14.76 -3.87 5.45
N ASP A 103 -13.63 -3.31 5.00
CA ASP A 103 -13.18 -1.97 5.38
C ASP A 103 -13.86 -0.89 4.53
N VAL A 104 -14.61 0.00 5.18
CA VAL A 104 -15.46 1.01 4.51
C VAL A 104 -14.65 1.95 3.62
N ALA A 105 -13.47 2.38 4.07
CA ALA A 105 -12.59 3.25 3.28
C ALA A 105 -12.08 2.54 2.03
N THR A 106 -11.68 1.27 2.17
CA THR A 106 -11.21 0.44 1.05
C THR A 106 -12.32 0.14 0.05
N ILE A 107 -13.52 -0.19 0.51
CA ILE A 107 -14.68 -0.40 -0.36
C ILE A 107 -14.98 0.88 -1.15
N SER A 108 -14.96 2.04 -0.50
CA SER A 108 -15.15 3.32 -1.19
C SER A 108 -14.06 3.57 -2.23
N ALA A 109 -12.79 3.30 -1.90
CA ALA A 109 -11.68 3.46 -2.85
C ALA A 109 -11.82 2.55 -4.07
N VAL A 110 -12.22 1.29 -3.88
CA VAL A 110 -12.43 0.34 -4.99
C VAL A 110 -13.57 0.82 -5.89
N LYS A 111 -14.67 1.34 -5.32
CA LYS A 111 -15.78 1.91 -6.11
C LYS A 111 -15.36 3.10 -6.96
N ASP A 112 -14.41 3.89 -6.47
CA ASP A 112 -13.88 5.07 -7.18
C ASP A 112 -12.72 4.71 -8.14
N SER A 113 -12.39 3.43 -8.31
CA SER A 113 -11.23 2.95 -9.05
C SER A 113 -11.59 2.01 -10.20
N LYS A 114 -10.60 1.73 -11.06
CA LYS A 114 -10.60 0.58 -11.97
C LYS A 114 -9.73 -0.51 -11.33
N VAL A 115 -10.34 -1.58 -10.83
CA VAL A 115 -9.63 -2.65 -10.09
C VAL A 115 -9.78 -3.99 -10.78
N LEU A 116 -8.65 -4.64 -11.08
CA LEU A 116 -8.59 -6.00 -11.57
C LEU A 116 -8.23 -6.92 -10.41
N PHE A 117 -9.20 -7.67 -9.90
CA PHE A 117 -8.96 -8.73 -8.93
C PHE A 117 -8.56 -10.01 -9.65
N ILE A 118 -7.37 -10.51 -9.34
CA ILE A 118 -6.88 -11.79 -9.85
C ILE A 118 -6.91 -12.77 -8.68
N LEU A 119 -7.86 -13.72 -8.72
CA LEU A 119 -7.94 -14.75 -7.68
C LEU A 119 -6.88 -15.80 -7.91
N ARG A 120 -6.13 -16.20 -6.89
CA ARG A 120 -5.04 -17.19 -7.02
C ARG A 120 -5.19 -18.26 -5.96
N GLY A 121 -5.04 -19.52 -6.34
CA GLY A 121 -5.20 -20.66 -5.42
C GLY A 121 -5.59 -21.96 -6.10
N LEU A 122 -5.45 -23.07 -5.36
CA LEU A 122 -5.74 -24.41 -5.87
C LEU A 122 -7.23 -24.60 -6.21
N PRO A 123 -7.58 -25.51 -7.14
CA PRO A 123 -8.96 -25.95 -7.31
C PRO A 123 -9.63 -26.32 -5.97
N GLY A 124 -10.83 -25.80 -5.72
CA GLY A 124 -11.59 -26.03 -4.48
C GLY A 124 -11.18 -25.17 -3.26
N SER A 125 -10.22 -24.26 -3.39
CA SER A 125 -9.77 -23.34 -2.32
C SER A 125 -10.73 -22.16 -2.05
N ASP A 126 -12.01 -22.29 -2.43
CA ASP A 126 -13.07 -21.28 -2.25
C ASP A 126 -12.87 -19.95 -3.03
N LYS A 127 -12.05 -19.93 -4.09
CA LYS A 127 -11.90 -18.76 -5.00
C LYS A 127 -13.24 -18.23 -5.51
N SER A 128 -14.08 -19.11 -6.06
CA SER A 128 -15.39 -18.71 -6.60
C SER A 128 -16.33 -18.16 -5.51
N THR A 129 -16.17 -18.56 -4.25
CA THR A 129 -16.87 -17.96 -3.12
C THR A 129 -16.41 -16.51 -2.91
N ILE A 130 -15.11 -16.26 -2.98
CA ILE A 130 -14.54 -14.91 -2.89
C ILE A 130 -15.01 -14.06 -4.08
N ALA A 131 -14.96 -14.61 -5.31
CA ALA A 131 -15.44 -13.95 -6.52
C ALA A 131 -16.90 -13.49 -6.37
N ASN A 132 -17.77 -14.39 -5.89
CA ASN A 132 -19.17 -14.10 -5.65
C ASN A 132 -19.38 -13.06 -4.53
N ASN A 133 -18.53 -13.04 -3.50
CA ASN A 133 -18.59 -12.02 -2.47
C ASN A 133 -18.19 -10.64 -3.02
N ILE A 134 -17.19 -10.56 -3.89
CA ILE A 134 -16.83 -9.32 -4.61
C ILE A 134 -17.99 -8.90 -5.52
N LEU A 135 -18.58 -9.84 -6.29
CA LEU A 135 -19.74 -9.57 -7.13
C LEU A 135 -20.90 -8.97 -6.33
N LYS A 136 -21.27 -9.60 -5.21
CA LYS A 136 -22.32 -9.10 -4.30
C LYS A 136 -21.98 -7.74 -3.69
N LYS A 137 -20.71 -7.48 -3.39
CA LYS A 137 -20.29 -6.25 -2.70
C LYS A 137 -20.31 -5.02 -3.62
N TYR A 138 -19.98 -5.21 -4.89
CA TYR A 138 -19.82 -4.15 -5.88
C TYR A 138 -20.95 -4.13 -6.93
N GLU A 139 -21.80 -5.15 -6.94
CA GLU A 139 -23.04 -5.22 -7.71
C GLU A 139 -22.83 -4.89 -9.20
N SER A 140 -23.55 -3.90 -9.73
CA SER A 140 -23.47 -3.50 -11.14
C SER A 140 -22.11 -2.93 -11.54
N LEU A 141 -21.26 -2.56 -10.58
CA LEU A 141 -19.89 -2.10 -10.86
C LEU A 141 -18.93 -3.26 -11.13
N SER A 142 -19.29 -4.49 -10.76
CA SER A 142 -18.42 -5.66 -10.90
C SER A 142 -18.89 -6.65 -11.96
N VAL A 143 -17.92 -7.45 -12.42
CA VAL A 143 -18.14 -8.64 -13.26
C VAL A 143 -17.17 -9.73 -12.82
N VAL A 144 -17.64 -10.98 -12.88
CA VAL A 144 -16.80 -12.17 -12.61
C VAL A 144 -16.64 -12.94 -13.91
N LEU A 145 -15.39 -13.14 -14.32
CA LEU A 145 -14.99 -13.88 -15.51
C LEU A 145 -14.23 -15.12 -15.03
N SER A 146 -14.87 -16.29 -15.11
CA SER A 146 -14.37 -17.53 -14.53
C SER A 146 -13.90 -18.51 -15.59
N ALA A 147 -12.72 -19.10 -15.41
CA ALA A 147 -12.22 -20.17 -16.26
C ALA A 147 -13.16 -21.40 -16.29
N GLU A 148 -13.84 -21.71 -15.17
CA GLU A 148 -14.78 -22.84 -15.11
C GLU A 148 -16.02 -22.61 -15.99
N SER A 149 -16.50 -21.37 -16.11
CA SER A 149 -17.63 -21.03 -17.00
C SER A 149 -17.31 -21.24 -18.48
N HIS A 150 -16.02 -21.18 -18.83
CA HIS A 150 -15.49 -21.43 -20.17
C HIS A 150 -14.96 -22.86 -20.33
N GLN A 151 -15.19 -23.76 -19.36
CA GLN A 151 -14.73 -25.16 -19.37
C GLN A 151 -13.20 -25.32 -19.49
N ILE A 152 -12.44 -24.32 -19.03
CA ILE A 152 -10.98 -24.35 -19.08
C ILE A 152 -10.46 -25.21 -17.93
N SER A 153 -9.73 -26.28 -18.28
CA SER A 153 -9.09 -27.17 -17.31
C SER A 153 -7.74 -26.61 -16.84
N PRO A 154 -7.48 -26.55 -15.51
CA PRO A 154 -6.22 -26.07 -14.97
C PRO A 154 -5.08 -27.09 -15.10
N PHE A 155 -5.35 -28.33 -15.54
CA PHE A 155 -4.38 -29.42 -15.61
C PHE A 155 -3.80 -29.66 -17.00
N GLU A 156 -4.43 -29.07 -18.01
CA GLU A 156 -3.98 -29.16 -19.40
C GLU A 156 -2.87 -28.12 -19.63
N SER A 157 -1.69 -28.60 -20.03
CA SER A 157 -0.54 -27.75 -20.37
C SER A 157 -0.65 -27.24 -21.81
N SER A 158 -0.39 -25.95 -22.01
CA SER A 158 -0.28 -25.38 -23.36
C SER A 158 1.08 -25.74 -23.95
N THR A 159 1.11 -26.62 -24.96
CA THR A 159 2.26 -26.76 -25.87
C THR A 159 2.15 -25.66 -26.94
N GLU A 160 3.08 -24.71 -26.91
CA GLU A 160 3.32 -23.65 -27.92
C GLU A 160 2.37 -22.43 -27.95
N GLY A 161 2.70 -21.45 -28.80
CA GLY A 161 2.33 -20.02 -28.70
C GLY A 161 0.84 -19.72 -28.82
N SER A 162 0.31 -18.96 -27.85
CA SER A 162 -1.11 -18.68 -27.59
C SER A 162 -1.92 -19.90 -27.12
N ASP A 163 -2.49 -19.81 -25.91
CA ASP A 163 -3.36 -20.87 -25.38
C ASP A 163 -4.79 -20.60 -25.86
N GLU A 164 -5.13 -21.10 -27.05
CA GLU A 164 -6.43 -20.88 -27.71
C GLU A 164 -7.63 -21.20 -26.82
N ARG A 165 -7.45 -22.05 -25.79
CA ARG A 165 -8.47 -22.38 -24.80
C ARG A 165 -8.94 -21.16 -24.02
N TYR A 166 -8.08 -20.17 -23.84
CA TYR A 166 -8.41 -18.91 -23.17
C TYR A 166 -9.02 -17.86 -24.12
N ALA A 167 -9.05 -18.08 -25.43
CA ALA A 167 -9.41 -17.04 -26.41
C ALA A 167 -10.75 -16.35 -26.09
N LYS A 168 -11.81 -17.11 -25.79
CA LYS A 168 -13.12 -16.56 -25.43
C LYS A 168 -13.09 -15.79 -24.11
N LEU A 169 -12.47 -16.37 -23.07
CA LEU A 169 -12.34 -15.70 -21.77
C LEU A 169 -11.54 -14.39 -21.91
N ASP A 170 -10.51 -14.40 -22.75
CA ASP A 170 -9.66 -13.25 -23.01
C ASP A 170 -10.40 -12.17 -23.79
N GLU A 171 -11.18 -12.51 -24.82
CA GLU A 171 -12.08 -11.58 -25.49
C GLU A 171 -13.06 -10.90 -24.50
N GLU A 172 -13.61 -11.65 -23.55
CA GLU A 172 -14.48 -11.09 -22.51
C GLU A 172 -13.71 -10.17 -21.55
N ILE A 173 -12.53 -10.58 -21.08
CA ILE A 173 -11.68 -9.75 -20.22
C ILE A 173 -11.35 -8.43 -20.94
N GLN A 174 -10.89 -8.50 -22.17
CA GLN A 174 -10.57 -7.31 -22.98
C GLN A 174 -11.79 -6.41 -23.17
N ARG A 175 -12.96 -6.99 -23.45
CA ARG A 175 -14.21 -6.24 -23.60
C ARG A 175 -14.56 -5.47 -22.32
N GLU A 176 -14.52 -6.11 -21.16
CA GLU A 176 -14.87 -5.46 -19.88
C GLU A 176 -13.82 -4.42 -19.46
N LEU A 177 -12.53 -4.70 -19.67
CA LEU A 177 -11.46 -3.73 -19.39
C LEU A 177 -11.58 -2.49 -20.26
N LYS A 178 -11.79 -2.68 -21.58
CA LYS A 178 -12.00 -1.61 -22.56
C LYS A 178 -13.28 -0.81 -22.32
N ALA A 179 -14.32 -1.46 -21.81
CA ALA A 179 -15.56 -0.80 -21.37
C ALA A 179 -15.41 -0.02 -20.05
N GLU A 180 -14.20 0.02 -19.48
CA GLU A 180 -13.89 0.69 -18.20
C GLU A 180 -14.76 0.20 -17.03
N LYS A 181 -15.11 -1.10 -17.00
CA LYS A 181 -15.85 -1.70 -15.89
C LYS A 181 -15.09 -1.48 -14.57
N GLY A 182 -15.74 -0.86 -13.57
CA GLY A 182 -15.05 -0.44 -12.34
C GLY A 182 -14.32 -1.58 -11.61
N VAL A 183 -14.94 -2.77 -11.56
CA VAL A 183 -14.35 -3.95 -10.92
C VAL A 183 -14.43 -5.16 -11.86
N VAL A 184 -13.27 -5.72 -12.22
CA VAL A 184 -13.19 -6.96 -12.99
C VAL A 184 -12.55 -8.02 -12.11
N VAL A 185 -13.19 -9.18 -11.98
CA VAL A 185 -12.68 -10.32 -11.21
C VAL A 185 -12.40 -11.46 -12.16
N VAL A 186 -11.15 -11.92 -12.21
CA VAL A 186 -10.76 -13.11 -12.96
C VAL A 186 -10.60 -14.27 -11.98
N ASP A 187 -11.51 -15.26 -12.09
CA ASP A 187 -11.54 -16.45 -11.25
C ASP A 187 -10.93 -17.64 -12.00
N ASP A 188 -9.66 -17.90 -11.72
CA ASP A 188 -8.91 -19.06 -12.18
C ASP A 188 -7.83 -19.40 -11.13
N THR A 189 -7.11 -20.50 -11.32
CA THR A 189 -6.02 -20.95 -10.45
C THR A 189 -4.81 -20.02 -10.50
N HIS A 190 -4.52 -19.43 -11.67
CA HIS A 190 -3.40 -18.51 -11.91
C HIS A 190 -2.06 -19.00 -11.34
N HIS A 191 -1.77 -20.28 -11.53
CA HIS A 191 -0.53 -20.91 -11.09
C HIS A 191 0.64 -20.68 -12.06
N THR A 192 0.38 -20.34 -13.33
CA THR A 192 1.43 -20.10 -14.33
C THR A 192 1.75 -18.61 -14.48
N ARG A 193 3.04 -18.30 -14.66
CA ARG A 193 3.50 -16.91 -14.89
C ARG A 193 3.04 -16.35 -16.24
N LYS A 194 2.96 -17.19 -17.28
CA LYS A 194 2.50 -16.79 -18.63
C LYS A 194 1.09 -16.20 -18.59
N ARG A 195 0.15 -16.86 -17.90
CA ARG A 195 -1.23 -16.36 -17.74
C ARG A 195 -1.29 -15.06 -16.95
N LEU A 196 -0.53 -14.98 -15.85
CA LEU A 196 -0.45 -13.76 -15.04
C LEU A 196 0.10 -12.57 -15.83
N ASN A 197 1.17 -12.75 -16.61
CA ASN A 197 1.75 -11.67 -17.42
C ASN A 197 0.73 -11.10 -18.42
N TYR A 198 -0.06 -11.95 -19.10
CA TYR A 198 -1.12 -11.49 -19.99
C TYR A 198 -2.13 -10.58 -19.27
N LEU A 199 -2.57 -10.96 -18.06
CA LEU A 199 -3.49 -10.17 -17.26
C LEU A 199 -2.86 -8.87 -16.76
N PHE A 200 -1.57 -8.89 -16.40
CA PHE A 200 -0.84 -7.70 -15.97
C PHE A 200 -0.65 -6.69 -17.11
N ASP A 201 -0.33 -7.17 -18.32
CA ASP A 201 -0.18 -6.33 -19.50
C ASP A 201 -1.53 -5.72 -19.89
N SER A 202 -2.61 -6.51 -19.84
CA SER A 202 -3.99 -6.02 -20.04
C SER A 202 -4.39 -4.97 -19.01
N ALA A 203 -4.09 -5.19 -17.73
CA ALA A 203 -4.37 -4.22 -16.66
C ALA A 203 -3.61 -2.91 -16.89
N LYS A 204 -2.34 -2.98 -17.33
CA LYS A 204 -1.53 -1.79 -17.64
C LYS A 204 -2.14 -1.01 -18.81
N GLU A 205 -2.49 -1.69 -19.89
CA GLU A 205 -3.08 -1.08 -21.09
C GLU A 205 -4.32 -0.24 -20.76
N PHE A 206 -5.22 -0.78 -19.93
CA PHE A 206 -6.45 -0.09 -19.56
C PHE A 206 -6.39 0.65 -18.21
N CYS A 207 -5.19 0.78 -17.61
CA CYS A 207 -4.94 1.50 -16.36
C CYS A 207 -5.76 0.99 -15.16
N TYR A 208 -5.76 -0.32 -14.94
CA TYR A 208 -6.37 -0.97 -13.78
C TYR A 208 -5.34 -1.20 -12.68
N THR A 209 -5.74 -0.91 -11.43
CA THR A 209 -4.98 -1.35 -10.25
C THR A 209 -5.18 -2.85 -10.08
N VAL A 210 -4.09 -3.61 -10.09
CA VAL A 210 -4.13 -5.06 -9.88
C VAL A 210 -4.19 -5.34 -8.38
N VAL A 211 -5.11 -6.22 -7.98
CA VAL A 211 -5.18 -6.78 -6.62
C VAL A 211 -5.11 -8.30 -6.71
N ILE A 212 -4.00 -8.87 -6.26
CA ILE A 212 -3.85 -10.33 -6.16
C ILE A 212 -4.55 -10.81 -4.90
N VAL A 213 -5.52 -11.71 -5.08
CA VAL A 213 -6.28 -12.27 -3.96
C VAL A 213 -5.91 -13.73 -3.80
N GLN A 214 -5.08 -14.02 -2.79
CA GLN A 214 -4.77 -15.39 -2.43
C GLN A 214 -5.96 -15.99 -1.65
N ALA A 215 -6.51 -17.07 -2.17
CA ALA A 215 -7.53 -17.85 -1.47
C ALA A 215 -6.87 -18.74 -0.40
N ASN A 216 -7.61 -19.11 0.65
CA ASN A 216 -7.04 -19.75 1.85
C ASN A 216 -6.16 -20.96 1.50
N ASN A 217 -4.90 -20.90 1.92
CA ASN A 217 -3.92 -21.99 1.81
C ASN A 217 -3.41 -22.46 3.18
N GLU A 218 -4.07 -22.11 4.30
CA GLU A 218 -3.60 -22.50 5.63
C GLU A 218 -3.56 -24.02 5.84
N CYS A 219 -2.35 -24.55 5.68
CA CYS A 219 -1.64 -25.64 6.38
C CYS A 219 -2.14 -27.11 6.30
N GLY A 220 -1.24 -28.01 5.88
CA GLY A 220 -1.15 -29.44 6.23
C GLY A 220 -2.22 -30.38 5.65
N ASN A 221 -1.83 -31.24 4.69
CA ASN A 221 -2.71 -32.18 3.97
C ASN A 221 -3.80 -31.55 3.07
N GLN A 222 -3.65 -30.28 2.67
CA GLN A 222 -4.63 -29.55 1.85
C GLN A 222 -4.89 -30.22 0.49
N CYS A 223 -3.86 -30.69 -0.23
CA CYS A 223 -4.05 -31.37 -1.52
C CYS A 223 -4.88 -32.65 -1.35
N SER A 224 -4.68 -33.41 -0.28
CA SER A 224 -5.48 -34.60 0.04
C SER A 224 -6.94 -34.24 0.35
N ALA A 225 -7.17 -33.18 1.13
CA ALA A 225 -8.51 -32.72 1.50
C ALA A 225 -9.26 -32.06 0.32
N LEU A 226 -8.54 -31.36 -0.57
CA LEU A 226 -9.09 -30.77 -1.78
C LEU A 226 -9.37 -31.85 -2.83
N ALA A 227 -8.49 -32.84 -2.98
CA ALA A 227 -8.71 -33.98 -3.87
C ALA A 227 -9.97 -34.75 -3.45
N SER A 228 -10.19 -34.98 -2.15
CA SER A 228 -11.41 -35.64 -1.67
C SER A 228 -12.67 -34.78 -1.84
N LYS A 229 -12.59 -33.45 -1.68
CA LYS A 229 -13.71 -32.52 -1.92
C LYS A 229 -14.04 -32.36 -3.40
N ASN A 230 -13.04 -32.44 -4.28
CA ASN A 230 -13.18 -32.20 -5.71
C ASN A 230 -13.24 -33.49 -6.54
N HIS A 231 -13.18 -34.69 -5.95
CA HIS A 231 -13.21 -35.95 -6.68
C HIS A 231 -14.50 -36.04 -7.53
N PRO A 232 -14.45 -36.22 -8.87
CA PRO A 232 -13.34 -36.75 -9.70
C PRO A 232 -12.50 -35.71 -10.49
N LYS A 233 -12.60 -34.40 -10.20
CA LYS A 233 -12.01 -33.31 -11.00
C LYS A 233 -10.49 -33.11 -10.86
N ALA A 234 -9.83 -33.60 -9.79
CA ALA A 234 -8.40 -33.34 -9.55
C ALA A 234 -7.75 -34.43 -8.68
N SER A 235 -6.59 -34.96 -9.08
CA SER A 235 -5.79 -35.88 -8.25
C SER A 235 -4.93 -35.12 -7.23
N LYS A 236 -4.48 -35.81 -6.17
CA LYS A 236 -3.56 -35.24 -5.19
C LYS A 236 -2.26 -34.76 -5.85
N ASP A 237 -1.67 -35.59 -6.70
CA ASP A 237 -0.38 -35.30 -7.35
C ASP A 237 -0.48 -34.08 -8.28
N GLN A 238 -1.61 -33.92 -8.99
CA GLN A 238 -1.87 -32.73 -9.80
C GLN A 238 -1.94 -31.45 -8.96
N LEU A 239 -2.61 -31.52 -7.79
CA LEU A 239 -2.69 -30.38 -6.88
C LEU A 239 -1.34 -30.03 -6.25
N GLU A 240 -0.52 -31.04 -5.93
CA GLU A 240 0.83 -30.84 -5.41
C GLU A 240 1.75 -30.17 -6.45
N ALA A 241 1.71 -30.61 -7.72
CA ALA A 241 2.49 -29.97 -8.79
C ALA A 241 2.13 -28.47 -8.99
N MET A 242 0.84 -28.12 -8.88
CA MET A 242 0.41 -26.72 -8.96
C MET A 242 0.79 -25.90 -7.74
N LYS A 243 0.84 -26.53 -6.57
CA LYS A 243 1.10 -25.87 -5.29
C LYS A 243 2.47 -25.21 -5.26
N ASP A 244 3.50 -25.88 -5.75
CA ASP A 244 4.87 -25.34 -5.76
C ASP A 244 4.95 -24.02 -6.54
N HIS A 245 4.23 -23.91 -7.66
CA HIS A 245 4.15 -22.68 -8.43
C HIS A 245 3.33 -21.58 -7.74
N LEU A 246 2.36 -21.93 -6.90
CA LEU A 246 1.55 -20.99 -6.14
C LEU A 246 2.31 -20.42 -4.93
N GLU A 247 3.23 -21.19 -4.34
CA GLU A 247 4.06 -20.78 -3.20
C GLU A 247 5.18 -19.80 -3.60
N LEU A 248 5.55 -19.74 -4.88
CA LEU A 248 6.50 -18.75 -5.37
C LEU A 248 5.97 -17.32 -5.14
N PRO A 249 6.75 -16.44 -4.48
CA PRO A 249 6.36 -15.06 -4.25
C PRO A 249 6.11 -14.31 -5.58
N LEU A 250 4.97 -13.64 -5.66
CA LEU A 250 4.69 -12.69 -6.75
C LEU A 250 5.26 -11.32 -6.37
N ILE A 251 6.53 -11.12 -6.69
CA ILE A 251 7.21 -9.84 -6.48
C ILE A 251 6.87 -8.90 -7.65
N PRO A 252 6.28 -7.72 -7.39
CA PRO A 252 5.96 -6.75 -8.43
C PRO A 252 7.22 -6.08 -9.00
N TYR A 253 7.05 -5.29 -10.05
CA TYR A 253 8.03 -4.34 -10.54
C TYR A 253 8.31 -3.24 -9.48
N TYR A 254 7.26 -2.73 -8.85
CA TYR A 254 7.33 -1.86 -7.67
C TYR A 254 6.05 -1.94 -6.85
N PHE A 255 6.14 -1.59 -5.56
CA PHE A 255 4.99 -1.31 -4.69
C PHE A 255 4.68 0.18 -4.67
N GLY A 256 3.42 0.51 -4.41
CA GLY A 256 3.01 1.89 -4.25
C GLY A 256 1.53 2.06 -3.95
N TRP A 257 1.16 3.31 -3.70
CA TRP A 257 -0.22 3.75 -3.59
C TRP A 257 -0.72 4.24 -4.95
N PHE A 258 -1.62 3.49 -5.55
CA PHE A 258 -2.23 3.82 -6.84
C PHE A 258 -3.47 4.67 -6.62
N LEU A 259 -3.53 5.85 -7.23
CA LEU A 259 -4.65 6.77 -7.00
C LEU A 259 -5.93 6.20 -7.60
N THR A 260 -7.05 6.43 -6.92
CA THR A 260 -8.38 6.15 -7.47
C THR A 260 -8.63 7.01 -8.71
N ARG A 261 -9.54 6.61 -9.60
CA ARG A 261 -9.83 7.35 -10.85
C ARG A 261 -10.25 8.79 -10.55
N VAL A 262 -11.07 8.99 -9.52
CA VAL A 262 -11.55 10.31 -9.09
C VAL A 262 -10.38 11.17 -8.61
N SER A 263 -9.54 10.65 -7.72
CA SER A 263 -8.41 11.40 -7.18
C SER A 263 -7.29 11.61 -8.20
N ALA A 264 -7.05 10.66 -9.10
CA ALA A 264 -6.10 10.81 -10.19
C ALA A 264 -6.54 11.95 -11.13
N LYS A 265 -7.82 11.98 -11.53
CA LYS A 265 -8.37 13.06 -12.36
C LYS A 265 -8.25 14.42 -11.67
N GLN A 266 -8.59 14.50 -10.38
CA GLN A 266 -8.45 15.75 -9.62
C GLN A 266 -7.01 16.24 -9.61
N LEU A 267 -6.05 15.36 -9.32
CA LEU A 267 -4.64 15.72 -9.25
C LEU A 267 -4.07 16.08 -10.63
N ASP A 268 -4.45 15.37 -11.69
CA ASP A 268 -4.07 15.67 -13.06
C ASP A 268 -4.55 17.08 -13.47
N GLN A 269 -5.83 17.40 -13.23
CA GLN A 269 -6.39 18.74 -13.48
C GLN A 269 -5.70 19.83 -12.65
N THR A 270 -5.32 19.52 -11.41
CA THR A 270 -4.56 20.46 -10.57
C THR A 270 -3.16 20.70 -11.13
N GLY A 271 -2.50 19.64 -11.62
CA GLY A 271 -1.19 19.73 -12.26
C GLY A 271 -1.23 20.55 -13.54
N GLU A 272 -2.24 20.36 -14.39
CA GLU A 272 -2.42 21.17 -15.61
C GLU A 272 -2.61 22.65 -15.27
N HIS A 273 -3.50 22.94 -14.31
CA HIS A 273 -3.74 24.31 -13.90
C HIS A 273 -2.48 24.98 -13.33
N PHE A 274 -1.68 24.24 -12.57
CA PHE A 274 -0.39 24.70 -12.09
C PHE A 274 0.56 25.06 -13.25
N LEU A 275 0.65 24.22 -14.29
CA LEU A 275 1.46 24.52 -15.47
C LEU A 275 0.94 25.73 -16.26
N GLU A 276 -0.38 25.86 -16.41
CA GLU A 276 -1.01 27.03 -17.05
C GLU A 276 -0.64 28.33 -16.30
N GLN A 277 -0.79 28.36 -14.99
CA GLN A 277 -0.45 29.53 -14.17
C GLN A 277 1.05 29.89 -14.25
N LEU A 278 1.94 28.90 -14.36
CA LEU A 278 3.37 29.16 -14.54
C LEU A 278 3.69 29.70 -15.94
N ALA A 279 3.05 29.16 -16.98
CA ALA A 279 3.25 29.59 -18.36
C ALA A 279 2.81 31.06 -18.58
N GLU A 280 1.88 31.58 -17.78
CA GLU A 280 1.48 33.00 -17.83
C GLU A 280 2.47 33.94 -17.14
N ARG A 281 3.46 33.43 -16.40
CA ARG A 281 4.42 34.23 -15.64
C ARG A 281 5.71 34.46 -16.41
N ARG A 282 5.99 35.72 -16.71
CA ARG A 282 7.21 36.13 -17.41
C ARG A 282 8.48 35.75 -16.64
N GLU A 283 8.49 35.95 -15.32
CA GLU A 283 9.62 35.63 -14.46
C GLU A 283 9.96 34.14 -14.47
N PHE A 284 8.93 33.29 -14.51
CA PHE A 284 9.08 31.85 -14.66
C PHE A 284 9.71 31.51 -16.01
N LEU A 285 9.10 31.97 -17.11
CA LEU A 285 9.58 31.63 -18.46
C LEU A 285 11.02 32.12 -18.72
N GLU A 286 11.35 33.35 -18.33
CA GLU A 286 12.68 33.94 -18.51
C GLU A 286 13.77 33.19 -17.73
N GLU A 287 13.43 32.60 -16.58
CA GLU A 287 14.35 31.80 -15.79
C GLU A 287 14.41 30.35 -16.31
N PHE A 288 13.27 29.70 -16.46
CA PHE A 288 13.17 28.27 -16.75
C PHE A 288 13.76 27.88 -18.10
N VAL A 289 13.52 28.68 -19.15
CA VAL A 289 13.98 28.40 -20.52
C VAL A 289 15.52 28.41 -20.65
N LYS A 290 16.23 29.04 -19.70
CA LYS A 290 17.70 28.98 -19.68
C LYS A 290 18.21 27.55 -19.46
N TYR A 291 17.44 26.74 -18.73
CA TYR A 291 17.87 25.43 -18.24
C TYR A 291 17.22 24.24 -18.96
N ILE A 292 16.30 24.48 -19.90
CA ILE A 292 15.80 23.43 -20.78
C ILE A 292 16.82 23.09 -21.88
N ASP A 293 16.89 21.82 -22.21
CA ASP A 293 17.64 21.30 -23.36
C ASP A 293 16.66 21.14 -24.54
N SER A 294 16.46 22.23 -25.28
CA SER A 294 15.53 22.28 -26.41
C SER A 294 16.08 23.19 -27.50
N ASP A 295 16.05 22.71 -28.75
CA ASP A 295 16.44 23.48 -29.93
C ASP A 295 15.43 24.60 -30.26
N ALA A 296 14.25 24.59 -29.63
CA ALA A 296 13.13 25.50 -29.92
C ALA A 296 12.83 26.47 -28.76
N LYS A 297 13.87 26.99 -28.07
CA LYS A 297 13.70 27.95 -26.95
C LYS A 297 12.87 29.19 -27.31
N GLU A 298 12.91 29.62 -28.57
CA GLU A 298 12.17 30.80 -29.05
C GLU A 298 10.65 30.59 -29.13
N ASN A 299 10.18 29.34 -29.26
CA ASN A 299 8.75 28.98 -29.30
C ASN A 299 8.38 28.00 -28.17
N PHE A 300 9.00 28.16 -27.00
CA PHE A 300 8.82 27.25 -25.88
C PHE A 300 7.36 27.22 -25.41
N ASN A 301 6.76 26.03 -25.44
CA ASN A 301 5.47 25.74 -24.83
C ASN A 301 5.66 24.75 -23.69
N LEU A 302 5.25 25.15 -22.48
CA LEU A 302 5.49 24.37 -21.25
C LEU A 302 4.72 23.05 -21.25
N GLN A 303 3.48 23.07 -21.73
CA GLN A 303 2.58 21.91 -21.79
C GLN A 303 3.12 20.87 -22.78
N ASP A 304 3.56 21.31 -23.97
CA ASP A 304 4.15 20.44 -24.99
C ASP A 304 5.47 19.82 -24.51
N TYR A 305 6.27 20.59 -23.77
CA TYR A 305 7.52 20.09 -23.18
C TYR A 305 7.26 18.97 -22.16
N PHE A 306 6.19 19.09 -21.37
CA PHE A 306 5.76 18.10 -20.36
C PHE A 306 4.65 17.16 -20.84
N GLN A 307 4.61 16.83 -22.13
CA GLN A 307 3.59 15.92 -22.69
C GLN A 307 3.70 14.46 -22.19
N LYS A 308 4.87 14.04 -21.68
CA LYS A 308 5.06 12.66 -21.19
C LYS A 308 4.47 12.51 -19.79
N LYS A 309 3.18 12.17 -19.75
CA LYS A 309 2.42 11.91 -18.52
C LYS A 309 2.33 10.41 -18.23
N PRO A 310 2.37 9.98 -16.96
CA PRO A 310 2.15 8.60 -16.60
C PRO A 310 0.67 8.22 -16.80
N SER A 311 0.42 7.02 -17.32
CA SER A 311 -0.95 6.53 -17.56
C SER A 311 -1.75 6.28 -16.27
N MET A 312 -1.05 6.07 -15.15
CA MET A 312 -1.64 5.89 -13.83
C MET A 312 -0.83 6.66 -12.79
N LEU A 313 -1.46 7.62 -12.13
CA LEU A 313 -0.87 8.36 -11.02
C LEU A 313 -0.71 7.44 -9.80
N HIS A 314 0.49 7.42 -9.25
CA HIS A 314 0.83 6.62 -8.08
C HIS A 314 1.97 7.25 -7.29
N CYS A 315 2.05 6.92 -6.00
CA CYS A 315 3.21 7.20 -5.16
C CYS A 315 3.95 5.88 -4.93
N THR A 316 5.15 5.75 -5.52
CA THR A 316 5.98 4.54 -5.36
C THR A 316 6.55 4.47 -3.94
N THR A 317 6.57 3.28 -3.35
CA THR A 317 7.29 3.00 -2.09
C THR A 317 8.60 2.27 -2.38
N LYS A 318 8.54 0.99 -2.76
CA LYS A 318 9.71 0.13 -2.98
C LYS A 318 9.77 -0.30 -4.44
N PHE A 319 10.86 0.07 -5.11
CA PHE A 319 11.23 -0.50 -6.39
C PHE A 319 11.79 -1.91 -6.19
N CYS A 320 11.28 -2.88 -6.93
CA CYS A 320 11.63 -4.30 -6.73
C CYS A 320 12.23 -4.96 -7.97
N ASN A 321 11.92 -4.47 -9.17
CA ASN A 321 12.33 -5.07 -10.43
C ASN A 321 12.12 -6.61 -10.45
N PHE A 322 10.93 -7.05 -10.02
CA PHE A 322 10.57 -8.47 -9.91
C PHE A 322 11.46 -9.30 -8.99
N GLY A 323 12.06 -8.67 -7.97
CA GLY A 323 12.93 -9.31 -6.99
C GLY A 323 14.42 -9.22 -7.31
N GLN A 324 14.79 -8.51 -8.39
CA GLN A 324 16.20 -8.27 -8.73
C GLN A 324 16.84 -7.21 -7.84
N GLU A 325 16.05 -6.33 -7.22
CA GLU A 325 16.57 -5.34 -6.28
C GLU A 325 16.80 -5.97 -4.88
N PRO A 326 17.80 -5.49 -4.12
CA PRO A 326 18.06 -5.97 -2.76
C PRO A 326 16.85 -5.85 -1.83
N ASN A 327 16.78 -6.76 -0.85
CA ASN A 327 15.81 -6.76 0.26
C ASN A 327 14.32 -6.85 -0.12
N CYS A 328 13.97 -7.10 -1.39
CA CYS A 328 12.57 -7.19 -1.82
C CYS A 328 11.80 -8.32 -1.13
N GLU A 329 12.42 -9.49 -1.00
CA GLU A 329 11.78 -10.61 -0.30
C GLU A 329 11.52 -10.30 1.17
N THR A 330 12.49 -9.66 1.83
CA THR A 330 12.35 -9.25 3.23
C THR A 330 11.22 -8.23 3.37
N TYR A 331 11.17 -7.22 2.49
CA TYR A 331 10.12 -6.21 2.48
C TYR A 331 8.72 -6.82 2.37
N ILE A 332 8.51 -7.76 1.43
CA ILE A 332 7.19 -8.39 1.20
C ILE A 332 6.76 -9.28 2.38
N LYS A 333 7.72 -9.90 3.07
CA LYS A 333 7.47 -10.76 4.23
C LYS A 333 7.24 -9.96 5.53
N THR A 334 7.29 -8.63 5.48
CA THR A 334 6.96 -7.81 6.65
C THR A 334 5.47 -7.88 6.94
N LYS A 335 5.13 -7.91 8.23
CA LYS A 335 3.74 -7.94 8.70
C LYS A 335 2.97 -6.69 8.23
N ASP A 336 3.62 -5.53 8.20
CA ASP A 336 3.00 -4.29 7.73
C ASP A 336 2.58 -4.38 6.25
N ILE A 337 3.43 -4.96 5.38
CA ILE A 337 3.06 -5.15 3.97
C ILE A 337 1.95 -6.17 3.83
N GLU A 338 2.05 -7.32 4.51
CA GLU A 338 1.02 -8.36 4.48
C GLU A 338 -0.36 -7.84 4.93
N GLU A 339 -0.41 -7.10 6.03
CA GLU A 339 -1.66 -6.60 6.60
C GLU A 339 -2.25 -5.39 5.86
N GLN A 340 -1.43 -4.62 5.15
CA GLN A 340 -1.87 -3.39 4.47
C GLN A 340 -2.03 -3.53 2.96
N LEU A 341 -1.56 -4.62 2.35
CA LEU A 341 -1.77 -4.88 0.93
C LEU A 341 -3.27 -4.86 0.59
N SER A 342 -3.62 -4.20 -0.50
CA SER A 342 -5.01 -4.00 -0.95
C SER A 342 -5.87 -3.09 -0.06
N LYS A 343 -5.31 -2.43 0.96
CA LYS A 343 -6.02 -1.40 1.73
C LYS A 343 -5.97 -0.04 1.05
N ALA A 344 -7.00 0.77 1.30
CA ALA A 344 -7.01 2.16 0.88
C ALA A 344 -6.30 3.10 1.85
N PHE A 345 -5.76 4.17 1.29
CA PHE A 345 -5.06 5.23 2.00
C PHE A 345 -5.42 6.60 1.42
N HIS A 346 -5.34 7.62 2.27
CA HIS A 346 -5.40 9.02 1.85
C HIS A 346 -3.97 9.59 1.88
N LEU A 347 -3.48 10.07 0.75
CA LEU A 347 -2.17 10.73 0.65
C LEU A 347 -2.38 12.24 0.76
N LYS A 348 -1.54 12.88 1.58
CA LYS A 348 -1.55 14.33 1.76
C LYS A 348 -0.51 14.95 0.84
N ILE A 349 -0.96 15.78 -0.09
CA ILE A 349 -0.11 16.55 -1.00
C ILE A 349 0.07 17.95 -0.44
N THR A 350 1.31 18.34 -0.20
CA THR A 350 1.65 19.66 0.37
C THR A 350 2.20 20.64 -0.65
N ASP A 351 2.84 20.13 -1.70
CA ASP A 351 3.57 20.97 -2.65
C ASP A 351 3.40 20.43 -4.07
N LEU A 352 3.34 21.34 -5.04
CA LEU A 352 3.55 21.05 -6.46
C LEU A 352 4.90 21.62 -6.86
N PHE A 353 5.67 20.91 -7.66
CA PHE A 353 6.99 21.38 -8.07
C PHE A 353 7.28 21.02 -9.51
N ILE A 354 8.20 21.80 -10.08
CA ILE A 354 8.68 21.65 -11.44
C ILE A 354 10.18 21.91 -11.49
N THR A 355 10.87 21.11 -12.29
CA THR A 355 12.25 21.31 -12.70
C THR A 355 12.31 21.22 -14.23
N PRO A 356 13.43 21.55 -14.89
CA PRO A 356 13.58 21.30 -16.33
C PRO A 356 13.40 19.82 -16.73
N ARG A 357 13.41 18.90 -15.76
CA ARG A 357 13.33 17.45 -15.99
C ARG A 357 11.94 16.89 -15.72
N THR A 358 11.26 17.35 -14.66
CA THR A 358 10.00 16.74 -14.21
C THR A 358 9.02 17.71 -13.57
N VAL A 359 7.75 17.31 -13.56
CA VAL A 359 6.67 17.93 -12.76
C VAL A 359 6.20 16.90 -11.75
N GLY A 360 6.11 17.29 -10.48
CA GLY A 360 5.76 16.39 -9.39
C GLY A 360 4.90 17.03 -8.31
N ALA A 361 4.32 16.17 -7.49
CA ALA A 361 3.59 16.55 -6.28
C ALA A 361 4.26 15.89 -5.07
N ARG A 362 4.61 16.68 -4.05
CA ARG A 362 5.18 16.17 -2.80
C ARG A 362 4.07 15.55 -1.96
N VAL A 363 4.31 14.32 -1.51
CA VAL A 363 3.47 13.64 -0.55
C VAL A 363 4.12 13.72 0.82
N VAL A 364 3.33 13.96 1.87
CA VAL A 364 3.76 13.84 3.27
C VAL A 364 3.09 12.61 3.87
N LEU A 365 3.90 11.64 4.27
CA LEU A 365 3.43 10.36 4.81
C LEU A 365 3.11 10.47 6.30
N THR A 366 2.04 9.81 6.70
CA THR A 366 1.70 9.56 8.11
C THR A 366 2.57 8.44 8.68
N GLU A 367 2.61 8.30 10.01
CA GLU A 367 3.33 7.20 10.69
C GLU A 367 2.92 5.82 10.16
N LYS A 368 1.62 5.60 9.96
CA LYS A 368 1.10 4.33 9.40
C LYS A 368 1.58 4.09 7.95
N GLN A 369 1.72 5.14 7.15
CA GLN A 369 2.23 5.02 5.78
C GLN A 369 3.74 4.83 5.75
N LEU A 370 4.47 5.41 6.70
CA LEU A 370 5.91 5.21 6.87
C LEU A 370 6.27 3.76 7.21
N CYS A 371 5.38 3.01 7.87
CA CYS A 371 5.54 1.55 8.05
C CYS A 371 5.63 0.78 6.72
N LEU A 372 5.11 1.34 5.63
CA LEU A 372 5.19 0.76 4.28
C LEU A 372 6.38 1.31 3.47
N TRP A 373 7.13 2.27 4.02
CA TRP A 373 8.30 2.84 3.35
C TRP A 373 9.52 1.93 3.55
N PRO A 374 10.31 1.67 2.51
CA PRO A 374 11.51 0.83 2.64
C PRO A 374 12.58 1.47 3.52
N THR A 375 13.12 0.71 4.47
CA THR A 375 14.13 1.19 5.43
C THR A 375 15.54 1.29 4.82
N ASP A 376 15.78 0.58 3.72
CA ASP A 376 17.07 0.50 3.04
C ASP A 376 17.33 1.67 2.06
N GLU A 377 16.31 2.48 1.74
CA GLU A 377 16.50 3.68 0.91
C GLU A 377 17.30 4.79 1.62
N ASN A 378 17.42 4.74 2.95
CA ASN A 378 18.14 5.75 3.73
C ASN A 378 19.63 5.85 3.38
N GLU A 379 20.27 4.76 2.95
CA GLU A 379 21.72 4.73 2.70
C GLU A 379 22.14 5.50 1.43
N SER A 380 21.20 5.74 0.51
CA SER A 380 21.48 6.38 -0.78
C SER A 380 21.34 7.92 -0.77
N ASN A 381 20.73 8.47 0.29
CA ASN A 381 20.49 9.92 0.43
C ASN A 381 21.62 10.65 1.16
N ASP A 382 22.68 9.95 1.58
CA ASP A 382 23.82 10.49 2.33
C ASP A 382 24.84 11.25 1.47
N LYS A 383 24.41 11.82 0.34
CA LYS A 383 25.26 12.78 -0.37
C LYS A 383 25.13 14.13 0.35
N GLU A 384 26.26 14.61 0.88
CA GLU A 384 26.44 15.91 1.53
C GLU A 384 25.97 16.05 3.00
N GLY A 385 25.91 14.95 3.77
CA GLY A 385 25.89 15.00 5.23
C GLY A 385 24.61 15.56 5.89
N MET A 386 23.58 15.90 5.11
CA MET A 386 22.25 16.27 5.62
C MET A 386 21.28 15.10 5.56
N LYS A 387 20.87 14.62 6.74
CA LYS A 387 19.92 13.52 6.86
C LYS A 387 18.48 14.03 6.80
N LEU A 388 17.85 13.93 5.63
CA LEU A 388 16.41 14.18 5.48
C LEU A 388 15.59 13.10 6.22
N PRO A 389 14.38 13.42 6.72
CA PRO A 389 13.49 12.45 7.35
C PRO A 389 13.13 11.25 6.46
N LEU A 390 12.83 10.10 7.07
CA LEU A 390 12.33 8.93 6.34
C LEU A 390 11.07 9.29 5.54
N GLY A 391 10.99 8.80 4.30
CA GLY A 391 9.87 9.10 3.41
C GLY A 391 9.95 10.47 2.72
N SER A 392 11.00 11.28 2.92
CA SER A 392 11.14 12.59 2.27
C SER A 392 11.07 12.54 0.73
N ARG A 393 11.40 11.38 0.15
CA ARG A 393 11.32 11.13 -1.30
C ARG A 393 9.90 10.79 -1.78
N SER A 394 8.88 10.75 -0.91
CA SER A 394 7.52 10.38 -1.33
C SER A 394 6.90 11.46 -2.22
N HIS A 395 6.57 11.05 -3.45
CA HIS A 395 6.07 11.95 -4.48
C HIS A 395 5.14 11.21 -5.43
N ILE A 396 4.36 11.99 -6.18
CA ILE A 396 3.63 11.54 -7.37
C ILE A 396 4.20 12.29 -8.56
N THR A 397 4.69 11.57 -9.57
CA THR A 397 5.10 12.17 -10.85
C THR A 397 3.85 12.57 -11.64
N LEU A 398 3.78 13.82 -12.08
CA LEU A 398 2.70 14.33 -12.93
C LEU A 398 3.11 14.35 -14.40
N ALA A 399 4.34 14.75 -14.68
CA ALA A 399 4.88 14.75 -16.03
C ALA A 399 6.42 14.67 -16.04
N CYS A 400 6.98 14.31 -17.19
CA CYS A 400 8.42 14.28 -17.45
C CYS A 400 8.73 15.03 -18.74
N ALA A 401 9.90 15.65 -18.79
CA ALA A 401 10.48 16.15 -20.03
C ALA A 401 10.84 14.99 -20.99
N PRO A 402 11.12 15.26 -22.28
CA PRO A 402 11.53 14.24 -23.23
C PRO A 402 12.72 13.42 -22.72
N HIS A 403 12.69 12.10 -22.95
CA HIS A 403 13.73 11.14 -22.52
C HIS A 403 13.99 11.02 -21.00
N ILE A 404 13.35 11.83 -20.15
CA ILE A 404 13.46 11.72 -18.69
C ILE A 404 12.60 10.57 -18.16
N LYS A 405 13.13 9.84 -17.18
CA LYS A 405 12.44 8.74 -16.48
C LYS A 405 11.79 9.27 -15.20
N ALA A 406 10.59 8.77 -14.86
CA ALA A 406 9.83 9.21 -13.68
C ALA A 406 10.58 9.08 -12.34
N VAL A 407 11.55 8.15 -12.23
CA VAL A 407 12.41 8.03 -11.03
C VAL A 407 13.18 9.32 -10.69
N GLN A 408 13.38 10.20 -11.68
CA GLN A 408 14.02 11.49 -11.51
C GLN A 408 13.19 12.45 -10.65
N THR A 409 11.85 12.37 -10.69
CA THR A 409 10.97 13.28 -9.93
C THR A 409 11.23 13.20 -8.43
N GLY A 410 11.47 12.01 -7.89
CA GLY A 410 11.84 11.86 -6.47
C GLY A 410 13.22 12.42 -6.14
N ARG A 411 14.16 12.45 -7.09
CA ARG A 411 15.48 13.07 -6.87
C ARG A 411 15.38 14.59 -6.89
N ASP A 412 14.64 15.10 -7.87
CA ASP A 412 14.31 16.53 -7.99
C ASP A 412 13.63 17.04 -6.70
N LEU A 413 12.72 16.26 -6.11
CA LEU A 413 12.11 16.61 -4.82
C LEU A 413 13.14 16.75 -3.70
N LEU A 414 14.09 15.82 -3.60
CA LEU A 414 15.10 15.86 -2.53
C LEU A 414 16.00 17.09 -2.65
N GLU A 415 16.27 17.58 -3.88
CA GLU A 415 17.01 18.83 -4.10
C GLU A 415 16.29 20.02 -3.43
N PHE A 416 14.97 20.16 -3.62
CA PHE A 416 14.18 21.21 -2.92
C PHE A 416 14.28 21.08 -1.40
N LEU A 417 14.11 19.86 -0.88
CA LEU A 417 14.15 19.63 0.57
C LEU A 417 15.52 19.90 1.18
N GLN A 418 16.60 19.63 0.44
CA GLN A 418 17.97 19.98 0.85
C GLN A 418 18.18 21.49 0.87
N LEU A 419 17.72 22.21 -0.16
CA LEU A 419 17.78 23.68 -0.22
C LEU A 419 17.04 24.33 0.95
N GLU A 420 15.83 23.85 1.26
CA GLU A 420 15.04 24.28 2.41
C GLU A 420 15.73 23.98 3.74
N ALA A 421 16.27 22.76 3.90
CA ALA A 421 16.99 22.36 5.11
C ALA A 421 18.26 23.21 5.35
N CYS A 422 18.94 23.60 4.27
CA CYS A 422 20.07 24.53 4.27
C CYS A 422 19.64 26.00 4.48
N LYS A 423 18.34 26.29 4.57
CA LYS A 423 17.78 27.65 4.63
C LYS A 423 18.25 28.52 3.46
N ALA A 424 18.43 27.90 2.29
CA ALA A 424 18.71 28.63 1.06
C ALA A 424 17.60 29.67 0.84
N GLN A 425 18.00 30.89 0.49
CA GLN A 425 17.03 31.93 0.17
C GLN A 425 16.57 31.74 -1.27
N PRO A 426 15.25 31.69 -1.54
CA PRO A 426 14.77 31.61 -2.91
C PRO A 426 15.12 32.90 -3.65
N SER A 427 15.51 32.79 -4.92
CA SER A 427 15.81 33.94 -5.78
C SER A 427 14.54 34.69 -6.19
N PHE A 428 13.41 34.00 -6.16
CA PHE A 428 12.08 34.57 -6.36
C PHE A 428 11.09 33.96 -5.37
N HIS A 429 10.26 34.80 -4.77
CA HIS A 429 9.21 34.39 -3.85
C HIS A 429 7.99 35.28 -4.05
N THR A 430 6.85 34.69 -4.40
CA THR A 430 5.60 35.44 -4.57
C THR A 430 4.39 34.61 -4.13
N PRO A 431 3.40 35.23 -3.45
CA PRO A 431 2.12 34.58 -3.22
C PRO A 431 1.38 34.43 -4.55
N VAL A 432 0.76 33.28 -4.76
CA VAL A 432 -0.06 32.96 -5.93
C VAL A 432 -1.39 32.36 -5.49
N GLU A 433 -2.31 32.17 -6.44
CA GLU A 433 -3.53 31.43 -6.13
C GLU A 433 -3.17 30.02 -5.64
N GLY A 434 -3.67 29.66 -4.45
CA GLY A 434 -3.44 28.36 -3.85
C GLY A 434 -2.20 28.25 -2.96
N GLY A 435 -1.27 29.21 -2.92
CA GLY A 435 -0.08 29.09 -2.07
C GLY A 435 1.05 30.08 -2.29
N GLU A 436 2.25 29.69 -1.87
CA GLU A 436 3.49 30.46 -2.04
C GLU A 436 4.35 29.83 -3.13
N LEU A 437 4.69 30.59 -4.17
CA LEU A 437 5.55 30.13 -5.27
C LEU A 437 6.98 30.61 -5.05
N LEU A 438 7.93 29.67 -5.03
CA LEU A 438 9.35 29.92 -4.81
C LEU A 438 10.17 29.42 -6.00
N CYS A 439 11.25 30.14 -6.32
CA CYS A 439 12.30 29.72 -7.24
C CYS A 439 13.62 29.56 -6.49
N TYR A 440 14.31 28.45 -6.71
CA TYR A 440 15.65 28.16 -6.18
C TYR A 440 16.71 28.11 -7.29
N ASP A 441 16.51 28.89 -8.35
CA ASP A 441 17.31 28.91 -9.57
C ASP A 441 17.40 27.55 -10.28
N GLU A 442 18.09 27.50 -11.42
CA GLU A 442 18.29 26.29 -12.23
C GLU A 442 16.97 25.65 -12.71
N GLY A 443 15.95 26.48 -12.93
CA GLY A 443 14.62 26.03 -13.34
C GLY A 443 13.84 25.33 -12.25
N ARG A 444 14.27 25.42 -10.97
CA ARG A 444 13.61 24.76 -9.84
C ARG A 444 12.56 25.66 -9.22
N TRP A 445 11.29 25.34 -9.46
CA TRP A 445 10.15 26.05 -8.90
C TRP A 445 9.27 25.13 -8.05
N ILE A 446 8.85 25.62 -6.89
CA ILE A 446 7.97 24.89 -5.97
C ILE A 446 6.85 25.80 -5.49
N LEU A 447 5.63 25.29 -5.51
CA LEU A 447 4.43 25.89 -4.96
C LEU A 447 4.08 25.19 -3.65
N HIS A 448 4.29 25.87 -2.52
CA HIS A 448 3.80 25.43 -1.22
C HIS A 448 2.32 25.71 -1.11
N LEU A 449 1.50 24.66 -1.04
CA LEU A 449 0.06 24.81 -1.02
C LEU A 449 -0.42 25.36 0.33
N SER A 450 -1.19 26.44 0.29
CA SER A 450 -1.86 27.02 1.46
C SER A 450 -2.85 26.04 2.10
N LYS A 451 -3.45 25.16 1.29
CA LYS A 451 -4.31 24.05 1.71
C LYS A 451 -3.83 22.77 1.04
N HIS A 452 -3.53 21.76 1.85
CA HIS A 452 -3.13 20.46 1.32
C HIS A 452 -4.26 19.81 0.51
N ILE A 453 -3.88 19.00 -0.47
CA ILE A 453 -4.80 18.19 -1.26
C ILE A 453 -4.77 16.77 -0.68
N GLU A 454 -5.95 16.18 -0.50
CA GLU A 454 -6.07 14.77 -0.11
C GLU A 454 -6.50 13.94 -1.30
N VAL A 455 -5.71 12.92 -1.62
CA VAL A 455 -5.99 11.97 -2.71
C VAL A 455 -6.18 10.57 -2.16
N LYS A 456 -7.24 9.89 -2.60
CA LYS A 456 -7.54 8.50 -2.24
C LYS A 456 -6.76 7.56 -3.14
N SER A 457 -6.24 6.49 -2.56
CA SER A 457 -5.41 5.50 -3.23
C SER A 457 -5.60 4.09 -2.67
N ILE A 458 -5.13 3.08 -3.39
CA ILE A 458 -5.05 1.68 -2.96
C ILE A 458 -3.58 1.26 -2.95
N PHE A 459 -3.10 0.68 -1.84
CA PHE A 459 -1.75 0.14 -1.75
C PHE A 459 -1.67 -1.22 -2.43
N SER A 460 -0.84 -1.35 -3.46
CA SER A 460 -0.66 -2.60 -4.22
C SER A 460 0.72 -2.69 -4.88
N GLY A 461 0.91 -3.68 -5.75
CA GLY A 461 2.06 -3.80 -6.65
C GLY A 461 1.69 -3.53 -8.11
N SER A 462 2.65 -3.01 -8.88
CA SER A 462 2.60 -2.99 -10.35
C SER A 462 3.37 -4.18 -10.90
N TYR A 463 2.76 -5.01 -11.75
CA TYR A 463 3.32 -6.30 -12.18
C TYR A 463 3.64 -6.38 -13.67
N HIS A 464 3.41 -5.30 -14.42
CA HIS A 464 3.57 -5.32 -15.88
C HIS A 464 5.04 -5.50 -16.29
N ASN A 465 5.28 -6.17 -17.42
CA ASN A 465 6.64 -6.26 -17.96
C ASN A 465 7.07 -4.93 -18.59
N LYS A 466 8.39 -4.71 -18.64
CA LYS A 466 9.00 -3.51 -19.22
C LYS A 466 9.00 -3.52 -20.76
N THR A 467 8.62 -4.62 -21.38
CA THR A 467 8.77 -4.87 -22.83
C THR A 467 7.72 -4.23 -23.73
N ALA A 468 6.79 -3.44 -23.21
CA ALA A 468 5.87 -2.64 -24.00
C ALA A 468 5.98 -1.17 -23.59
N ASN A 469 6.88 -0.45 -24.23
CA ASN A 469 6.84 0.97 -24.55
C ASN A 469 7.93 1.29 -25.57
#